data_AF-C6HGD6-F1
#
_entry.id   AF-C6HGD6-F1
#
_cell.length_a   1.000
_cell.length_b   1.000
_cell.length_c   1.000
_cell.angle_alpha   90.00
_cell.angle_beta   90.00
_cell.angle_gamma   90.00
#
_symmetry.space_group_name_H-M   'P 1'
#
loop_
_entity.id
_entity.type
_entity.pdbx_description
1 polymer ?
#
loop_
_entity_poly.entity_id
_entity_poly.type
_entity_poly.pdbx_seq_one_letter_code
_entity_poly.pdbx_strand_id
1 'polypeptide(L)'
;MAALYYSPPLFPPSRLAGLVHLLEQPQENLFTNYRNKIKRLDILFRHYHVRHVNLGQLIALTPQLQHIRLHDTTQFALPPFMNAKQRLNTWGNFLDALDASNIRLRSWAWNGEFLLSSPRFQPQEIAAVHRRPAFTSLRSLQLLNLPPISSINDNTDGNASGEAEAKPGNLFATALSLLPGLQELEFSRCYNVDDNLLSFLDLNLRSLKLVNCENVTSANLRTFLVRRGQSLCELVLEHNRHLNMSFMVDLATSCPHLEVFTLDLNFTSPVSFAHDVVPYFDELLHDSEVPSWPASLQILKLERLRKWEMSTAMLFFDSLIRSAPYLPNLRVLVLSAILEIGWRDRASFRREWVSKLERTYRRRSPPPNQCCKSIPKKHHAVGYTREAFSGSYSSTEREAPAPQWRRQSTRIARQQSVESSDDERRTITKHSNAQTNSGDRGEFIHAMCDVVEIRVDNLRPADHLLTNDNVVDDDTDDEDWNGRDAEDVELYAW
;
A
#
# COMPACT_ATOMS: atom_id res chain seq x y z
N MET A 1 20.73 6.00 14.52
CA MET A 1 20.92 4.93 15.52
C MET A 1 19.72 4.71 16.47
N ALA A 2 19.08 5.74 17.03
CA ALA A 2 18.04 5.56 18.07
C ALA A 2 16.87 4.59 17.71
N ALA A 3 16.49 4.50 16.43
CA ALA A 3 15.44 3.59 15.95
C ALA A 3 15.65 2.12 16.35
N LEU A 4 16.91 1.64 16.35
CA LEU A 4 17.25 0.25 16.69
C LEU A 4 16.97 -0.12 18.16
N TYR A 5 16.87 0.87 19.06
CA TYR A 5 16.49 0.63 20.46
C TYR A 5 14.98 0.68 20.69
N TYR A 6 14.24 1.40 19.84
CA TYR A 6 12.77 1.49 19.93
C TYR A 6 12.08 0.24 19.39
N SER A 7 12.64 -0.34 18.32
CA SER A 7 12.15 -1.53 17.64
C SER A 7 13.33 -2.45 17.28
N PRO A 8 13.88 -3.22 18.23
CA PRO A 8 15.03 -4.07 17.99
C PRO A 8 14.71 -5.19 16.97
N PRO A 9 15.59 -5.48 16.01
CA PRO A 9 15.36 -6.54 15.02
C PRO A 9 15.51 -7.93 15.66
N LEU A 10 14.39 -8.65 15.82
CA LEU A 10 14.33 -9.95 16.51
C LEU A 10 14.69 -11.15 15.62
N PHE A 11 14.98 -10.92 14.34
CA PHE A 11 15.43 -11.93 13.37
C PHE A 11 16.92 -11.76 13.04
N PRO A 12 17.71 -12.84 12.93
CA PRO A 12 17.37 -14.23 13.24
C PRO A 12 17.09 -14.45 14.74
N PRO A 13 16.41 -15.55 15.15
CA PRO A 13 15.92 -15.73 16.52
C PRO A 13 16.97 -15.73 17.63
N SER A 14 18.25 -15.95 17.29
CA SER A 14 19.38 -15.73 18.22
C SER A 14 19.41 -14.30 18.76
N ARG A 15 18.93 -13.31 17.99
CA ARG A 15 18.74 -11.93 18.45
C ARG A 15 17.63 -11.79 19.48
N LEU A 16 16.57 -12.59 19.44
CA LEU A 16 15.54 -12.60 20.49
C LEU A 16 16.12 -13.14 21.80
N ALA A 17 16.84 -14.26 21.75
CA ALA A 17 17.49 -14.84 22.93
C ALA A 17 18.55 -13.87 23.51
N GLY A 18 19.38 -13.26 22.66
CA GLY A 18 20.35 -12.24 23.05
C GLY A 18 19.69 -10.98 23.64
N LEU A 19 18.52 -10.58 23.13
CA LEU A 19 17.75 -9.46 23.68
C LEU A 19 17.20 -9.80 25.07
N VAL A 20 16.61 -10.99 25.27
CA VAL A 20 16.15 -11.43 26.60
C VAL A 20 17.31 -11.38 27.59
N HIS A 21 18.46 -11.94 27.24
CA HIS A 21 19.64 -11.91 28.10
C HIS A 21 20.13 -10.48 28.42
N LEU A 22 20.17 -9.58 27.42
CA LEU A 22 20.51 -8.16 27.62
C LEU A 22 19.53 -7.43 28.54
N LEU A 23 18.25 -7.80 28.50
CA LEU A 23 17.22 -7.22 29.35
C LEU A 23 17.23 -7.82 30.76
N GLU A 24 17.58 -9.09 30.93
CA GLU A 24 17.75 -9.74 32.24
C GLU A 24 18.92 -9.13 33.03
N GLN A 25 20.02 -8.77 32.36
CA GLN A 25 21.21 -8.18 32.99
C GLN A 25 20.90 -6.91 33.81
N PRO A 26 21.68 -6.61 34.88
CA PRO A 26 21.52 -5.40 35.67
C PRO A 26 21.71 -4.16 34.79
N GLN A 27 20.64 -3.39 34.60
CA GLN A 27 20.62 -2.25 33.67
C GLN A 27 21.53 -1.08 34.11
N GLU A 28 22.01 -1.12 35.35
CA GLU A 28 23.00 -0.19 35.93
C GLU A 28 24.42 -0.44 35.39
N ASN A 29 24.75 -1.68 35.03
CA ASN A 29 26.06 -2.08 34.50
C ASN A 29 26.17 -1.89 32.97
N LEU A 30 25.09 -1.45 32.33
CA LEU A 30 24.99 -1.29 30.88
C LEU A 30 25.11 0.19 30.51
N PHE A 31 25.58 0.46 29.28
CA PHE A 31 25.70 1.83 28.74
C PHE A 31 24.41 2.64 28.79
N THR A 32 23.26 1.97 28.91
CA THR A 32 21.94 2.59 29.01
C THR A 32 20.93 1.58 29.53
N ASN A 33 19.87 2.06 30.18
CA ASN A 33 18.69 1.24 30.46
C ASN A 33 17.97 0.91 29.14
N TYR A 34 18.07 -0.34 28.69
CA TYR A 34 17.45 -0.82 27.45
C TYR A 34 15.96 -1.14 27.65
N ARG A 35 15.56 -1.62 28.84
CA ARG A 35 14.15 -1.91 29.19
C ARG A 35 13.22 -0.74 28.91
N ASN A 36 13.67 0.48 29.23
CA ASN A 36 12.91 1.71 29.02
C ASN A 36 12.94 2.26 27.58
N LYS A 37 13.72 1.67 26.67
CA LYS A 37 13.82 2.12 25.27
C LYS A 37 12.90 1.36 24.33
N ILE A 38 12.61 0.09 24.61
CA ILE A 38 11.78 -0.75 23.75
C ILE A 38 10.32 -0.29 23.80
N LYS A 39 9.78 0.05 22.62
CA LYS A 39 8.38 0.48 22.45
C LYS A 39 7.62 -0.39 21.45
N ARG A 40 8.33 -1.12 20.59
CA ARG A 40 7.78 -2.02 19.57
C ARG A 40 8.51 -3.36 19.59
N LEU A 41 7.74 -4.44 19.50
CA LEU A 41 8.26 -5.81 19.33
C LEU A 41 7.52 -6.50 18.18
N ASP A 42 8.26 -6.80 17.11
CA ASP A 42 7.77 -7.53 15.94
C ASP A 42 8.36 -8.95 16.00
N ILE A 43 7.57 -9.93 16.48
CA ILE A 43 8.03 -11.28 16.82
C ILE A 43 7.56 -12.30 15.77
N LEU A 44 8.50 -13.13 15.29
CA LEU A 44 8.25 -14.24 14.37
C LEU A 44 7.82 -15.50 15.13
N PHE A 45 6.52 -15.73 15.21
CA PHE A 45 5.93 -16.67 16.18
C PHE A 45 6.19 -18.16 15.88
N ARG A 46 6.11 -18.61 14.61
CA ARG A 46 6.28 -20.05 14.29
C ARG A 46 7.71 -20.55 14.40
N HIS A 47 8.72 -19.68 14.43
CA HIS A 47 10.12 -20.11 14.42
C HIS A 47 10.43 -20.92 15.68
N TYR A 48 10.99 -22.12 15.50
CA TYR A 48 11.20 -23.11 16.58
C TYR A 48 11.79 -22.53 17.88
N HIS A 49 12.85 -21.73 17.76
CA HIS A 49 13.52 -21.04 18.87
C HIS A 49 12.63 -20.06 19.67
N VAL A 50 11.58 -19.48 19.07
CA VAL A 50 10.65 -18.56 19.77
C VAL A 50 9.63 -19.33 20.62
N ARG A 51 9.34 -20.59 20.27
CA ARG A 51 8.38 -21.45 21.00
C ARG A 51 8.80 -21.78 22.44
N HIS A 52 10.07 -21.58 22.77
CA HIS A 52 10.64 -21.82 24.09
C HIS A 52 10.92 -20.54 24.88
N VAL A 53 10.69 -19.35 24.30
CA VAL A 53 10.87 -18.07 24.99
C VAL A 53 9.62 -17.77 25.83
N ASN A 54 9.81 -17.50 27.12
CA ASN A 54 8.72 -17.05 27.99
C ASN A 54 8.33 -15.60 27.63
N LEU A 55 7.33 -15.45 26.77
CA LEU A 55 6.87 -14.12 26.31
C LEU A 55 6.35 -13.25 27.46
N GLY A 56 5.78 -13.85 28.53
CA GLY A 56 5.37 -13.11 29.72
C GLY A 56 6.55 -12.49 30.47
N GLN A 57 7.68 -13.18 30.54
CA GLN A 57 8.93 -12.65 31.09
C GLN A 57 9.48 -11.50 30.22
N LEU A 58 9.44 -11.63 28.89
CA LEU A 58 9.84 -10.55 27.97
C LEU A 58 8.99 -9.29 28.14
N ILE A 59 7.68 -9.43 28.36
CA ILE A 59 6.79 -8.30 28.68
C ILE A 59 7.18 -7.63 29.98
N ALA A 60 7.41 -8.39 31.06
CA ALA A 60 7.79 -7.85 32.36
C ALA A 60 9.12 -7.06 32.31
N LEU A 61 9.99 -7.36 31.33
CA LEU A 61 11.23 -6.63 31.06
C LEU A 61 11.07 -5.42 30.11
N THR A 62 9.88 -5.14 29.57
CA THR A 62 9.64 -4.09 28.57
C THR A 62 8.48 -3.13 28.95
N PRO A 63 8.62 -2.35 30.04
CA PRO A 63 7.54 -1.55 30.61
C PRO A 63 7.04 -0.38 29.72
N GLN A 64 7.77 0.02 28.67
CA GLN A 64 7.34 1.08 27.73
C GLN A 64 6.74 0.55 26.42
N LEU A 65 6.45 -0.75 26.34
CA LEU A 65 5.89 -1.42 25.17
C LEU A 65 4.54 -0.82 24.78
N GLN A 66 4.38 -0.46 23.50
CA GLN A 66 3.18 0.19 22.95
C GLN A 66 2.69 -0.50 21.67
N HIS A 67 3.55 -1.25 20.98
CA HIS A 67 3.24 -1.91 19.71
C HIS A 67 3.73 -3.36 19.76
N ILE A 68 2.85 -4.31 19.48
CA ILE A 68 3.22 -5.73 19.38
C ILE A 68 2.65 -6.31 18.09
N ARG A 69 3.51 -6.93 17.28
CA ARG A 69 3.11 -7.66 16.07
C ARG A 69 3.63 -9.09 16.11
N LEU A 70 2.73 -10.03 16.37
CA LEU A 70 3.00 -11.47 16.25
C LEU A 70 2.72 -11.88 14.80
N HIS A 71 3.79 -12.16 14.04
CA HIS A 71 3.68 -12.48 12.61
C HIS A 71 4.42 -13.76 12.25
N ASP A 72 4.24 -14.21 11.02
CA ASP A 72 4.85 -15.39 10.47
C ASP A 72 5.44 -15.10 9.09
N THR A 73 6.46 -15.86 8.74
CA THR A 73 7.06 -15.96 7.40
C THR A 73 6.28 -16.87 6.45
N THR A 74 5.41 -17.76 6.94
CA THR A 74 4.63 -18.63 6.04
C THR A 74 3.55 -17.81 5.31
N GLN A 75 3.77 -17.58 4.02
CA GLN A 75 2.80 -16.97 3.10
C GLN A 75 1.55 -17.85 2.93
N PHE A 76 1.72 -19.17 3.06
CA PHE A 76 0.67 -20.17 2.93
C PHE A 76 0.01 -20.47 4.27
N ALA A 77 -1.32 -20.36 4.31
CA ALA A 77 -2.16 -20.72 5.45
C ALA A 77 -2.31 -22.25 5.62
N LEU A 78 -1.20 -23.00 5.57
CA LEU A 78 -1.23 -24.42 5.94
C LEU A 78 -1.44 -24.54 7.45
N PRO A 79 -2.51 -25.23 7.91
CA PRO A 79 -2.67 -25.57 9.31
C PRO A 79 -1.53 -26.52 9.72
N PRO A 80 -0.72 -26.19 10.74
CA PRO A 80 0.43 -27.01 11.10
C PRO A 80 -0.03 -28.29 11.81
N PHE A 81 0.50 -29.44 11.36
CA PHE A 81 0.39 -30.74 12.03
C PHE A 81 1.10 -30.76 13.41
N MET A 82 0.64 -30.01 14.42
CA MET A 82 1.26 -30.05 15.76
C MET A 82 0.28 -29.87 16.94
N ASN A 83 0.61 -30.55 18.03
CA ASN A 83 -0.22 -30.76 19.23
C ASN A 83 -0.66 -29.47 19.94
N ALA A 84 -1.98 -29.27 20.06
CA ALA A 84 -2.57 -28.06 20.66
C ALA A 84 -2.26 -27.85 22.16
N LYS A 85 -2.02 -28.92 22.93
CA LYS A 85 -1.97 -28.88 24.41
C LYS A 85 -0.87 -28.01 25.01
N GLN A 86 0.25 -27.78 24.31
CA GLN A 86 1.34 -26.93 24.81
C GLN A 86 1.11 -25.41 24.59
N ARG A 87 0.11 -25.00 23.79
CA ARG A 87 -0.04 -23.61 23.35
C ARG A 87 -0.90 -22.73 24.28
N LEU A 88 -1.85 -23.31 25.00
CA LEU A 88 -2.86 -22.53 25.75
C LEU A 88 -2.26 -21.73 26.92
N ASN A 89 -1.33 -22.35 27.67
CA ASN A 89 -0.78 -21.79 28.90
C ASN A 89 0.16 -20.60 28.65
N THR A 90 0.87 -20.56 27.52
CA THR A 90 1.76 -19.44 27.17
C THR A 90 1.02 -18.17 26.80
N TRP A 91 -0.21 -18.27 26.30
CA TRP A 91 -1.01 -17.11 25.90
C TRP A 91 -1.69 -16.40 27.08
N GLY A 92 -2.31 -17.16 28.00
CA GLY A 92 -2.86 -16.59 29.24
C GLY A 92 -1.80 -15.81 30.00
N ASN A 93 -0.66 -16.47 30.28
CA ASN A 93 0.49 -15.87 30.94
C ASN A 93 1.05 -14.61 30.22
N PHE A 94 1.00 -14.56 28.89
CA PHE A 94 1.40 -13.38 28.10
C PHE A 94 0.45 -12.20 28.36
N LEU A 95 -0.86 -12.41 28.24
CA LEU A 95 -1.84 -11.35 28.47
C LEU A 95 -1.85 -10.90 29.94
N ASP A 96 -1.70 -11.83 30.87
CA ASP A 96 -1.65 -11.55 32.30
C ASP A 96 -0.39 -10.74 32.67
N ALA A 97 0.74 -10.99 32.00
CA ALA A 97 1.95 -10.17 32.14
C ALA A 97 1.78 -8.74 31.59
N LEU A 98 0.98 -8.51 30.53
CA LEU A 98 0.67 -7.16 30.04
C LEU A 98 -0.09 -6.35 31.10
N ASP A 99 -1.15 -6.95 31.67
CA ASP A 99 -1.97 -6.29 32.69
C ASP A 99 -1.20 -6.10 34.00
N ALA A 100 -0.44 -7.11 34.45
CA ALA A 100 0.42 -7.02 35.65
C ALA A 100 1.52 -5.96 35.52
N SER A 101 2.04 -5.75 34.30
CA SER A 101 3.00 -4.68 34.00
C SER A 101 2.35 -3.31 33.75
N ASN A 102 1.02 -3.20 33.83
CA ASN A 102 0.22 -2.01 33.51
C ASN A 102 0.54 -1.43 32.11
N ILE A 103 0.86 -2.29 31.16
CA ILE A 103 1.21 -1.92 29.78
C ILE A 103 -0.06 -1.54 29.03
N ARG A 104 0.00 -0.44 28.28
CA ARG A 104 -1.12 0.10 27.51
C ARG A 104 -0.76 0.17 26.03
N LEU A 105 -1.29 -0.78 25.26
CA LEU A 105 -0.99 -0.93 23.86
C LEU A 105 -1.69 0.15 23.03
N ARG A 106 -0.98 0.64 22.02
CA ARG A 106 -1.47 1.53 20.96
C ARG A 106 -1.69 0.78 19.65
N SER A 107 -0.92 -0.29 19.41
CA SER A 107 -1.06 -1.13 18.22
C SER A 107 -0.93 -2.61 18.56
N TRP A 108 -1.76 -3.41 17.90
CA TRP A 108 -1.84 -4.86 18.06
C TRP A 108 -2.08 -5.55 16.71
N ALA A 109 -1.53 -6.75 16.53
CA ALA A 109 -1.82 -7.61 15.39
C ALA A 109 -2.32 -8.98 15.85
N TRP A 110 -3.55 -9.32 15.46
CA TRP A 110 -4.08 -10.67 15.50
C TRP A 110 -3.60 -11.46 14.27
N ASN A 111 -3.29 -12.75 14.47
CA ASN A 111 -3.00 -13.68 13.39
C ASN A 111 -3.93 -14.90 13.54
N GLY A 112 -4.69 -15.23 12.49
CA GLY A 112 -5.65 -16.33 12.50
C GLY A 112 -5.00 -17.69 12.71
N GLU A 113 -3.71 -17.86 12.47
CA GLU A 113 -2.98 -19.09 12.80
C GLU A 113 -2.74 -19.26 14.30
N PHE A 114 -2.54 -18.14 15.01
CA PHE A 114 -2.54 -18.13 16.47
C PHE A 114 -3.93 -18.53 16.98
N LEU A 115 -4.99 -18.04 16.34
CA LEU A 115 -6.37 -18.33 16.71
C LEU A 115 -6.75 -19.80 16.42
N LEU A 116 -6.39 -20.35 15.25
CA LEU A 116 -6.50 -21.76 14.87
C LEU A 116 -5.74 -22.73 15.79
N SER A 117 -4.87 -22.22 16.69
CA SER A 117 -4.27 -23.03 17.75
C SER A 117 -5.29 -23.42 18.83
N SER A 118 -6.38 -22.68 18.95
CA SER A 118 -7.59 -23.07 19.69
C SER A 118 -8.50 -23.86 18.73
N PRO A 119 -8.81 -25.15 19.00
CA PRO A 119 -9.72 -25.95 18.16
C PRO A 119 -11.19 -25.48 18.21
N ARG A 120 -11.46 -24.37 18.89
CA ARG A 120 -12.75 -23.68 18.97
C ARG A 120 -12.56 -22.18 18.93
N PHE A 121 -11.72 -21.66 18.03
CA PHE A 121 -11.61 -20.21 17.89
C PHE A 121 -12.99 -19.60 17.61
N GLN A 122 -13.40 -18.71 18.49
CA GLN A 122 -14.68 -18.01 18.47
C GLN A 122 -14.39 -16.51 18.62
N PRO A 123 -15.03 -15.59 17.86
CA PRO A 123 -14.76 -14.15 17.96
C PRO A 123 -14.98 -13.57 19.38
N GLN A 124 -15.72 -14.28 20.22
CA GLN A 124 -15.89 -14.07 21.66
C GLN A 124 -14.55 -14.06 22.42
N GLU A 125 -13.54 -14.84 22.00
CA GLU A 125 -12.19 -14.82 22.58
C GLU A 125 -11.50 -13.46 22.33
N ILE A 126 -11.61 -12.92 21.11
CA ILE A 126 -11.12 -11.57 20.78
C ILE A 126 -11.86 -10.52 21.61
N ALA A 127 -13.19 -10.64 21.72
CA ALA A 127 -13.98 -9.74 22.56
C ALA A 127 -13.58 -9.80 24.04
N ALA A 128 -13.17 -10.95 24.56
CA ALA A 128 -12.65 -11.07 25.92
C ALA A 128 -11.31 -10.33 26.09
N VAL A 129 -10.40 -10.46 25.11
CA VAL A 129 -9.09 -9.78 25.14
C VAL A 129 -9.22 -8.27 24.96
N HIS A 130 -10.10 -7.78 24.08
CA HIS A 130 -10.34 -6.35 23.88
C HIS A 130 -10.91 -5.63 25.12
N ARG A 131 -11.53 -6.36 26.06
CA ARG A 131 -11.99 -5.80 27.36
C ARG A 131 -10.85 -5.63 28.39
N ARG A 132 -9.67 -6.20 28.17
CA ARG A 132 -8.54 -6.13 29.12
C ARG A 132 -7.96 -4.70 29.15
N PRO A 133 -7.49 -4.21 30.31
CA PRO A 133 -7.03 -2.82 30.45
C PRO A 133 -5.89 -2.49 29.47
N ALA A 134 -5.02 -3.45 29.13
CA ALA A 134 -3.94 -3.27 28.15
C ALA A 134 -4.41 -2.87 26.73
N PHE A 135 -5.66 -3.16 26.35
CA PHE A 135 -6.21 -2.90 25.01
C PHE A 135 -7.07 -1.63 24.94
N THR A 136 -7.37 -1.00 26.07
CA THR A 136 -8.26 0.19 26.14
C THR A 136 -7.75 1.43 25.41
N SER A 137 -6.43 1.54 25.17
CA SER A 137 -5.78 2.68 24.49
C SER A 137 -5.41 2.42 23.03
N LEU A 138 -5.89 1.30 22.48
CA LEU A 138 -5.51 0.80 21.17
C LEU A 138 -6.07 1.71 20.06
N ARG A 139 -5.20 2.12 19.14
CA ARG A 139 -5.52 2.99 17.99
C ARG A 139 -5.38 2.30 16.64
N SER A 140 -4.55 1.27 16.56
CA SER A 140 -4.19 0.58 15.31
C SER A 140 -4.29 -0.93 15.47
N LEU A 141 -5.19 -1.57 14.71
CA LEU A 141 -5.46 -3.00 14.80
C LEU A 141 -5.23 -3.66 13.45
N GLN A 142 -4.38 -4.70 13.42
CA GLN A 142 -4.19 -5.57 12.26
C GLN A 142 -4.82 -6.92 12.53
N LEU A 143 -5.56 -7.47 11.57
CA LEU A 143 -6.11 -8.81 11.58
C LEU A 143 -5.54 -9.52 10.34
N LEU A 144 -4.73 -10.56 10.57
CA LEU A 144 -3.97 -11.27 9.54
C LEU A 144 -4.44 -12.72 9.46
N ASN A 145 -4.51 -13.33 8.28
CA ASN A 145 -4.78 -14.77 8.08
C ASN A 145 -6.04 -15.31 8.79
N LEU A 146 -7.10 -14.51 8.95
CA LEU A 146 -8.32 -14.99 9.62
C LEU A 146 -9.04 -16.04 8.75
N PRO A 147 -9.19 -17.29 9.23
CA PRO A 147 -9.80 -18.36 8.46
C PRO A 147 -11.31 -18.14 8.27
N PRO A 148 -11.94 -18.78 7.28
CA PRO A 148 -13.38 -18.91 7.26
C PRO A 148 -13.83 -19.62 8.54
N ILE A 149 -14.69 -18.97 9.32
CA ILE A 149 -15.34 -19.61 10.46
C ILE A 149 -16.50 -20.41 9.87
N SER A 150 -16.31 -21.73 9.76
CA SER A 150 -17.43 -22.62 9.52
C SER A 150 -18.42 -22.49 10.67
N SER A 151 -19.70 -22.32 10.34
CA SER A 151 -20.78 -22.60 11.29
C SER A 151 -20.75 -24.11 11.58
N ILE A 152 -20.05 -24.48 12.64
CA ILE A 152 -20.04 -25.84 13.18
C ILE A 152 -21.45 -26.10 13.72
N ASN A 153 -22.37 -26.54 12.85
CA ASN A 153 -23.65 -27.19 13.15
C ASN A 153 -24.45 -27.67 11.91
N ASP A 154 -23.89 -27.66 10.68
CA ASP A 154 -24.57 -28.14 9.46
C ASP A 154 -24.77 -29.68 9.41
N ASN A 155 -24.43 -30.40 10.49
CA ASN A 155 -24.61 -31.84 10.66
C ASN A 155 -25.23 -32.17 12.03
N THR A 156 -26.43 -31.66 12.31
CA THR A 156 -27.35 -32.32 13.25
C THR A 156 -28.77 -32.21 12.73
N ASP A 157 -29.51 -33.31 12.80
CA ASP A 157 -30.85 -33.46 12.23
C ASP A 157 -31.83 -32.37 12.67
N GLY A 158 -32.74 -32.01 11.78
CA GLY A 158 -33.66 -30.89 11.99
C GLY A 158 -34.55 -31.08 13.22
N ASN A 159 -34.29 -30.31 14.28
CA ASN A 159 -35.26 -29.75 15.23
C ASN A 159 -34.54 -28.92 16.31
N ALA A 160 -34.32 -27.62 16.07
CA ALA A 160 -34.02 -26.68 17.14
C ALA A 160 -34.53 -25.27 16.83
N SER A 161 -35.27 -24.73 17.78
CA SER A 161 -35.89 -23.41 17.83
C SER A 161 -34.95 -22.22 17.56
N GLY A 162 -35.32 -21.40 16.57
CA GLY A 162 -35.89 -20.07 16.82
C GLY A 162 -35.02 -18.93 17.39
N GLU A 163 -33.79 -19.17 17.84
CA GLU A 163 -32.85 -18.09 18.18
C GLU A 163 -31.86 -17.88 17.03
N ALA A 164 -31.78 -16.64 16.54
CA ALA A 164 -30.92 -16.29 15.42
C ALA A 164 -29.45 -16.32 15.86
N GLU A 165 -28.76 -17.44 15.63
CA GLU A 165 -27.31 -17.56 15.85
C GLU A 165 -26.59 -16.38 15.19
N ALA A 166 -25.88 -15.60 16.00
CA ALA A 166 -25.21 -14.40 15.53
C ALA A 166 -24.09 -14.77 14.56
N LYS A 167 -24.27 -14.44 13.27
CA LYS A 167 -23.28 -14.69 12.22
C LYS A 167 -21.88 -14.21 12.62
N PRO A 168 -20.80 -14.90 12.20
CA PRO A 168 -19.44 -14.58 12.63
C PRO A 168 -19.03 -13.13 12.37
N GLY A 169 -19.46 -12.52 11.27
CA GLY A 169 -19.24 -11.09 10.99
C GLY A 169 -19.84 -10.15 12.05
N ASN A 170 -21.03 -10.46 12.58
CA ASN A 170 -21.67 -9.67 13.65
C ASN A 170 -20.88 -9.78 14.97
N LEU A 171 -20.39 -10.98 15.28
CA LEU A 171 -19.60 -11.23 16.48
C LEU A 171 -18.25 -10.51 16.40
N PHE A 172 -17.59 -10.49 15.23
CA PHE A 172 -16.40 -9.68 14.99
C PHE A 172 -16.68 -8.18 15.08
N ALA A 173 -17.75 -7.67 14.47
CA ALA A 173 -18.13 -6.26 14.59
C ALA A 173 -18.35 -5.85 16.06
N THR A 174 -19.00 -6.72 16.85
CA THR A 174 -19.21 -6.55 18.29
C THR A 174 -17.90 -6.62 19.08
N ALA A 175 -16.94 -7.47 18.67
CA ALA A 175 -15.62 -7.52 19.28
C ALA A 175 -14.80 -6.24 18.97
N LEU A 176 -14.98 -5.64 17.80
CA LEU A 176 -14.30 -4.43 17.35
C LEU A 176 -14.89 -3.15 18.00
N SER A 177 -16.20 -3.08 18.20
CA SER A 177 -16.85 -1.92 18.85
C SER A 177 -16.45 -1.73 20.33
N LEU A 178 -15.85 -2.75 20.96
CA LEU A 178 -15.23 -2.65 22.29
C LEU A 178 -13.96 -1.78 22.31
N LEU A 179 -13.46 -1.34 21.15
CA LEU A 179 -12.26 -0.50 21.01
C LEU A 179 -12.62 0.92 20.54
N PRO A 180 -13.21 1.78 21.39
CA PRO A 180 -13.73 3.10 20.99
C PRO A 180 -12.63 4.09 20.54
N GLY A 181 -11.37 3.80 20.86
CA GLY A 181 -10.21 4.59 20.46
C GLY A 181 -9.60 4.21 19.10
N LEU A 182 -10.16 3.22 18.39
CA LEU A 182 -9.59 2.69 17.16
C LEU A 182 -9.69 3.71 16.01
N GLN A 183 -8.57 3.94 15.32
CA GLN A 183 -8.42 4.89 14.22
C GLN A 183 -7.90 4.23 12.95
N GLU A 184 -7.10 3.18 13.06
CA GLU A 184 -6.52 2.42 11.94
C GLU A 184 -6.96 0.96 12.06
N LEU A 185 -7.51 0.40 10.98
CA LEU A 185 -7.94 -0.99 10.90
C LEU A 185 -7.44 -1.62 9.60
N GLU A 186 -6.71 -2.72 9.72
CA GLU A 186 -6.18 -3.50 8.61
C GLU A 186 -6.68 -4.93 8.68
N PHE A 187 -7.25 -5.42 7.57
CA PHE A 187 -7.51 -6.83 7.34
C PHE A 187 -6.58 -7.32 6.21
N SER A 188 -5.82 -8.38 6.47
CA SER A 188 -4.95 -9.03 5.48
C SER A 188 -5.24 -10.53 5.42
N ARG A 189 -5.65 -11.05 4.26
CA ARG A 189 -6.02 -12.47 4.07
C ARG A 189 -7.08 -12.91 5.08
N CYS A 190 -8.15 -12.14 5.19
CA CYS A 190 -9.26 -12.39 6.10
C CYS A 190 -10.53 -12.78 5.34
N TYR A 191 -11.08 -13.96 5.64
CA TYR A 191 -12.32 -14.46 5.04
C TYR A 191 -13.59 -13.90 5.69
N ASN A 192 -13.50 -13.38 6.92
CA ASN A 192 -14.67 -12.89 7.66
C ASN A 192 -15.04 -11.42 7.37
N VAL A 193 -14.40 -10.78 6.38
CA VAL A 193 -14.75 -9.42 5.94
C VAL A 193 -15.88 -9.50 4.94
N ASP A 194 -17.08 -9.76 5.44
CA ASP A 194 -18.30 -9.95 4.67
C ASP A 194 -19.28 -8.76 4.84
N ASP A 195 -20.39 -8.82 4.11
CA ASP A 195 -21.50 -7.86 4.19
C ASP A 195 -21.98 -7.67 5.63
N ASN A 196 -21.97 -8.73 6.44
CA ASN A 196 -22.41 -8.68 7.84
C ASN A 196 -21.41 -7.87 8.68
N LEU A 197 -20.11 -8.17 8.63
CA LEU A 197 -19.07 -7.40 9.32
C LEU A 197 -19.13 -5.92 8.94
N LEU A 198 -19.10 -5.61 7.64
CA LEU A 198 -19.12 -4.23 7.15
C LEU A 198 -20.44 -3.52 7.48
N SER A 199 -21.57 -4.24 7.52
CA SER A 199 -22.87 -3.68 7.93
C SER A 199 -22.98 -3.42 9.44
N PHE A 200 -22.26 -4.13 10.30
CA PHE A 200 -22.29 -3.90 11.74
C PHE A 200 -21.07 -3.14 12.29
N LEU A 201 -20.07 -2.84 11.46
CA LEU A 201 -18.90 -2.05 11.85
C LEU A 201 -19.29 -0.59 12.13
N ASP A 202 -19.36 -0.25 13.42
CA ASP A 202 -19.60 1.09 13.97
C ASP A 202 -18.33 1.63 14.61
N LEU A 203 -17.39 2.06 13.78
CA LEU A 203 -16.13 2.70 14.19
C LEU A 203 -15.84 3.91 13.30
N ASN A 204 -15.36 5.00 13.91
CA ASN A 204 -14.98 6.23 13.21
C ASN A 204 -13.50 6.15 12.78
N LEU A 205 -13.23 5.28 11.82
CA LEU A 205 -11.88 5.02 11.32
C LEU A 205 -11.33 6.22 10.54
N ARG A 206 -10.02 6.44 10.68
CA ARG A 206 -9.20 7.34 9.86
C ARG A 206 -8.43 6.60 8.78
N SER A 207 -8.06 5.35 9.01
CA SER A 207 -7.41 4.47 8.02
C SER A 207 -8.12 3.13 7.97
N LEU A 208 -8.44 2.67 6.76
CA LEU A 208 -8.96 1.35 6.48
C LEU A 208 -8.12 0.69 5.39
N LYS A 209 -7.58 -0.50 5.69
CA LYS A 209 -6.77 -1.29 4.77
C LYS A 209 -7.39 -2.67 4.59
N LEU A 210 -7.74 -3.02 3.36
CA LEU A 210 -8.28 -4.33 2.99
C LEU A 210 -7.33 -4.96 1.97
N VAL A 211 -6.63 -6.00 2.39
CA VAL A 211 -5.53 -6.62 1.63
C VAL A 211 -5.83 -8.12 1.42
N ASN A 212 -6.08 -8.53 0.18
CA ASN A 212 -6.41 -9.92 -0.19
C ASN A 212 -7.58 -10.48 0.66
N CYS A 213 -8.65 -9.70 0.79
CA CYS A 213 -9.89 -10.13 1.45
C CYS A 213 -10.89 -10.62 0.39
N GLU A 214 -11.25 -11.90 0.45
CA GLU A 214 -12.04 -12.55 -0.60
C GLU A 214 -13.51 -12.08 -0.61
N ASN A 215 -14.12 -11.84 0.56
CA ASN A 215 -15.54 -11.45 0.65
C ASN A 215 -15.81 -9.92 0.55
N VAL A 216 -14.81 -9.11 0.16
CA VAL A 216 -14.97 -7.66 -0.05
C VAL A 216 -15.46 -7.40 -1.46
N THR A 217 -16.65 -6.81 -1.58
CA THR A 217 -17.30 -6.46 -2.85
C THR A 217 -17.47 -4.95 -2.96
N SER A 218 -17.63 -4.43 -4.18
CA SER A 218 -17.91 -3.01 -4.37
C SER A 218 -19.25 -2.58 -3.74
N ALA A 219 -20.26 -3.46 -3.70
CA ALA A 219 -21.55 -3.19 -3.06
C ALA A 219 -21.46 -3.08 -1.52
N ASN A 220 -20.74 -3.99 -0.86
CA ASN A 220 -20.59 -3.95 0.61
C ASN A 220 -19.66 -2.81 1.05
N LEU A 221 -18.59 -2.56 0.30
CA LEU A 221 -17.71 -1.42 0.54
C LEU A 221 -18.45 -0.08 0.34
N ARG A 222 -19.19 0.10 -0.76
CA ARG A 222 -20.03 1.29 -1.01
C ARG A 222 -20.98 1.56 0.17
N THR A 223 -21.69 0.52 0.64
CA THR A 223 -22.62 0.63 1.77
C THR A 223 -21.92 1.06 3.07
N PHE A 224 -20.73 0.53 3.34
CA PHE A 224 -19.91 0.95 4.47
C PHE A 224 -19.43 2.40 4.33
N LEU A 225 -18.88 2.79 3.18
CA LEU A 225 -18.33 4.13 2.94
C LEU A 225 -19.41 5.22 3.03
N VAL A 226 -20.61 5.00 2.50
CA VAL A 226 -21.72 5.96 2.63
C VAL A 226 -22.08 6.21 4.11
N ARG A 227 -21.99 5.19 4.97
CA ARG A 227 -22.36 5.29 6.39
C ARG A 227 -21.21 5.78 7.28
N ARG A 228 -19.96 5.42 7.00
CA ARG A 228 -18.80 5.60 7.91
C ARG A 228 -17.54 6.18 7.25
N GLY A 229 -17.57 6.46 5.95
CA GLY A 229 -16.44 7.06 5.21
C GLY A 229 -16.15 8.51 5.58
N GLN A 230 -17.07 9.20 6.26
CA GLN A 230 -16.94 10.63 6.59
C GLN A 230 -15.69 10.99 7.41
N SER A 231 -15.19 10.09 8.27
CA SER A 231 -13.97 10.28 9.06
C SER A 231 -12.70 9.76 8.40
N LEU A 232 -12.81 9.12 7.23
CA LEU A 232 -11.74 8.36 6.61
C LEU A 232 -10.76 9.27 5.86
N CYS A 233 -9.48 9.16 6.20
CA CYS A 233 -8.37 9.90 5.60
C CYS A 233 -7.49 9.01 4.71
N GLU A 234 -7.41 7.71 4.99
CA GLU A 234 -6.66 6.73 4.20
C GLU A 234 -7.53 5.50 3.87
N LEU A 235 -7.57 5.14 2.58
CA LEU A 235 -8.22 3.92 2.09
C LEU A 235 -7.23 3.17 1.21
N VAL A 236 -6.87 1.95 1.62
CA VAL A 236 -5.94 1.06 0.90
C VAL A 236 -6.66 -0.24 0.57
N LEU A 237 -6.76 -0.56 -0.72
CA LEU A 237 -7.50 -1.70 -1.24
C LEU A 237 -6.58 -2.49 -2.18
N GLU A 238 -5.98 -3.57 -1.69
CA GLU A 238 -4.96 -4.33 -2.41
C GLU A 238 -5.43 -5.78 -2.58
N HIS A 239 -5.31 -6.34 -3.78
CA HIS A 239 -5.52 -7.77 -4.06
C HIS A 239 -6.92 -8.35 -3.75
N ASN A 240 -7.97 -7.51 -3.67
CA ASN A 240 -9.34 -7.95 -3.35
C ASN A 240 -10.09 -8.44 -4.62
N ARG A 241 -10.10 -9.75 -4.86
CA ARG A 241 -10.54 -10.37 -6.14
C ARG A 241 -11.99 -10.07 -6.58
N HIS A 242 -12.88 -9.72 -5.65
CA HIS A 242 -14.29 -9.39 -5.92
C HIS A 242 -14.58 -7.87 -5.97
N LEU A 243 -13.55 -7.03 -5.93
CA LEU A 243 -13.68 -5.58 -5.88
C LEU A 243 -13.38 -4.92 -7.23
N ASN A 244 -14.42 -4.43 -7.91
CA ASN A 244 -14.30 -3.46 -9.00
C ASN A 244 -14.47 -2.02 -8.50
N MET A 245 -14.45 -1.01 -9.40
CA MET A 245 -14.43 0.41 -9.03
C MET A 245 -15.80 1.10 -8.98
N SER A 246 -16.93 0.39 -9.11
CA SER A 246 -18.28 0.99 -9.10
C SER A 246 -18.65 1.73 -7.80
N PHE A 247 -17.95 1.43 -6.69
CA PHE A 247 -18.08 2.18 -5.44
C PHE A 247 -17.53 3.62 -5.52
N MET A 248 -16.72 3.94 -6.54
CA MET A 248 -16.03 5.24 -6.63
C MET A 248 -16.92 6.40 -7.12
N VAL A 249 -18.09 6.12 -7.69
CA VAL A 249 -19.01 7.17 -8.20
C VAL A 249 -19.41 8.14 -7.09
N ASP A 250 -19.62 7.66 -5.86
CA ASP A 250 -20.00 8.44 -4.69
C ASP A 250 -18.86 8.62 -3.68
N LEU A 251 -17.60 8.45 -4.09
CA LEU A 251 -16.45 8.52 -3.18
C LEU A 251 -16.24 9.93 -2.62
N ALA A 252 -16.43 10.98 -3.42
CA ALA A 252 -16.27 12.36 -2.97
C ALA A 252 -17.31 12.79 -1.92
N THR A 253 -18.54 12.26 -2.00
CA THR A 253 -19.63 12.55 -1.06
C THR A 253 -19.55 11.66 0.18
N SER A 254 -19.15 10.40 0.02
CA SER A 254 -19.01 9.43 1.10
C SER A 254 -17.76 9.66 1.97
N CYS A 255 -16.66 10.11 1.37
CA CYS A 255 -15.35 10.28 2.04
C CYS A 255 -14.72 11.67 1.75
N PRO A 256 -15.36 12.78 2.18
CA PRO A 256 -14.90 14.14 1.87
C PRO A 256 -13.57 14.55 2.53
N HIS A 257 -13.04 13.73 3.44
CA HIS A 257 -11.76 13.93 4.13
C HIS A 257 -10.67 12.93 3.71
N LEU A 258 -10.88 12.18 2.64
CA LEU A 258 -9.92 11.21 2.12
C LEU A 258 -8.70 11.93 1.54
N GLU A 259 -7.53 11.71 2.14
CA GLU A 259 -6.24 12.26 1.74
C GLU A 259 -5.44 11.27 0.90
N VAL A 260 -5.57 9.97 1.20
CA VAL A 260 -4.82 8.89 0.54
C VAL A 260 -5.79 7.82 0.04
N PHE A 261 -5.76 7.55 -1.25
CA PHE A 261 -6.45 6.42 -1.86
C PHE A 261 -5.48 5.58 -2.69
N THR A 262 -5.38 4.31 -2.36
CA THR A 262 -4.59 3.30 -3.07
C THR A 262 -5.48 2.12 -3.43
N LEU A 263 -5.50 1.76 -4.72
CA LEU A 263 -6.12 0.56 -5.26
C LEU A 263 -5.08 -0.23 -6.06
N ASP A 264 -4.92 -1.52 -5.74
CA ASP A 264 -4.08 -2.46 -6.49
C ASP A 264 -4.88 -3.71 -6.87
N LEU A 265 -4.96 -3.96 -8.17
CA LEU A 265 -5.63 -5.12 -8.77
C LEU A 265 -4.65 -6.20 -9.28
N ASN A 266 -3.47 -6.32 -8.67
CA ASN A 266 -2.69 -7.56 -8.70
C ASN A 266 -3.36 -8.62 -7.83
N PHE A 267 -3.39 -9.91 -8.24
CA PHE A 267 -4.05 -10.95 -7.44
C PHE A 267 -3.22 -12.23 -7.35
N THR A 268 -2.74 -12.53 -6.16
CA THR A 268 -2.01 -13.75 -5.84
C THR A 268 -2.98 -14.87 -5.43
N SER A 269 -2.81 -16.06 -6.00
CA SER A 269 -3.51 -17.26 -5.50
C SER A 269 -2.83 -17.77 -4.23
N PRO A 270 -3.57 -18.13 -3.17
CA PRO A 270 -2.99 -18.83 -2.03
C PRO A 270 -2.66 -20.30 -2.32
N VAL A 271 -3.06 -20.84 -3.49
CA VAL A 271 -2.91 -22.27 -3.86
C VAL A 271 -2.07 -22.47 -5.13
N SER A 272 -1.78 -21.40 -5.88
CA SER A 272 -1.02 -21.48 -7.14
C SER A 272 0.08 -20.45 -7.20
N PHE A 273 1.26 -20.86 -7.66
CA PHE A 273 2.37 -19.97 -8.02
C PHE A 273 2.07 -19.12 -9.28
N ALA A 274 0.90 -19.28 -9.90
CA ALA A 274 0.42 -18.35 -10.91
C ALA A 274 -0.02 -17.03 -10.26
N HIS A 275 0.79 -15.98 -10.44
CA HIS A 275 0.53 -14.60 -9.99
C HIS A 275 -0.60 -13.89 -10.77
N ASP A 276 -1.27 -14.56 -11.71
CA ASP A 276 -2.34 -14.00 -12.54
C ASP A 276 -3.64 -14.79 -12.31
N VAL A 277 -4.28 -14.55 -11.16
CA VAL A 277 -5.65 -15.03 -10.92
C VAL A 277 -6.62 -14.06 -11.61
N VAL A 278 -7.53 -14.59 -12.42
CA VAL A 278 -8.61 -13.83 -13.09
C VAL A 278 -9.47 -13.13 -12.00
N PRO A 279 -9.85 -11.85 -12.16
CA PRO A 279 -10.70 -11.19 -11.18
C PRO A 279 -12.12 -11.75 -11.26
N TYR A 280 -12.87 -11.74 -10.15
CA TYR A 280 -14.26 -12.21 -10.10
C TYR A 280 -15.27 -11.11 -10.45
N PHE A 281 -14.89 -10.25 -11.40
CA PHE A 281 -15.75 -9.24 -12.01
C PHE A 281 -15.44 -9.15 -13.50
N ASP A 282 -16.48 -9.00 -14.31
CA ASP A 282 -16.36 -8.92 -15.77
C ASP A 282 -15.90 -7.52 -16.21
N GLU A 283 -16.40 -6.48 -15.54
CA GLU A 283 -16.14 -5.06 -15.82
C GLU A 283 -15.63 -4.32 -14.57
N LEU A 284 -14.65 -3.44 -14.78
CA LEU A 284 -14.01 -2.60 -13.77
C LEU A 284 -14.87 -1.39 -13.38
N LEU A 285 -15.52 -0.80 -14.37
CA LEU A 285 -16.50 0.29 -14.32
C LEU A 285 -17.48 0.05 -15.46
N HIS A 286 -18.76 0.35 -15.24
CA HIS A 286 -19.74 0.40 -16.32
C HIS A 286 -19.65 1.76 -17.06
N ASP A 287 -20.06 1.83 -18.34
CA ASP A 287 -19.92 3.04 -19.17
C ASP A 287 -20.64 4.29 -18.64
N SER A 288 -21.62 4.12 -17.76
CA SER A 288 -22.33 5.21 -17.06
C SER A 288 -21.65 5.67 -15.76
N GLU A 289 -20.66 4.93 -15.26
CA GLU A 289 -20.04 5.15 -13.95
C GLU A 289 -18.81 6.06 -14.05
N VAL A 290 -18.99 7.32 -13.65
CA VAL A 290 -17.91 8.29 -13.58
C VAL A 290 -17.47 8.44 -12.12
N PRO A 291 -16.20 8.12 -11.76
CA PRO A 291 -15.70 8.32 -10.41
C PRO A 291 -15.73 9.78 -9.96
N SER A 292 -16.01 10.01 -8.67
CA SER A 292 -15.89 11.32 -8.03
C SER A 292 -14.70 11.35 -7.06
N TRP A 293 -13.99 12.47 -7.02
CA TRP A 293 -12.76 12.61 -6.22
C TRP A 293 -12.92 13.71 -5.17
N PRO A 294 -12.62 13.45 -3.88
CA PRO A 294 -12.73 14.46 -2.82
C PRO A 294 -11.59 15.49 -2.90
N ALA A 295 -11.89 16.76 -2.62
CA ALA A 295 -10.93 17.86 -2.72
C ALA A 295 -9.77 17.80 -1.71
N SER A 296 -9.88 16.96 -0.66
CA SER A 296 -8.83 16.65 0.30
C SER A 296 -7.74 15.73 -0.24
N LEU A 297 -7.97 15.06 -1.38
CA LEU A 297 -7.09 14.02 -1.90
C LEU A 297 -5.69 14.54 -2.23
N GLN A 298 -4.68 13.93 -1.63
CA GLN A 298 -3.26 14.22 -1.78
C GLN A 298 -2.52 13.13 -2.55
N ILE A 299 -2.91 11.87 -2.36
CA ILE A 299 -2.30 10.70 -2.99
C ILE A 299 -3.42 9.88 -3.66
N LEU A 300 -3.31 9.73 -4.98
CA LEU A 300 -4.12 8.81 -5.78
C LEU A 300 -3.19 7.79 -6.44
N LYS A 301 -3.33 6.52 -6.06
CA LYS A 301 -2.62 5.39 -6.68
C LYS A 301 -3.62 4.37 -7.17
N LEU A 302 -3.65 4.12 -8.47
CA LEU A 302 -4.53 3.15 -9.11
C LEU A 302 -3.68 2.23 -9.98
N GLU A 303 -3.33 1.07 -9.46
CA GLU A 303 -2.34 0.19 -10.05
C GLU A 303 -2.98 -1.07 -10.64
N ARG A 304 -2.43 -1.50 -11.79
CA ARG A 304 -2.79 -2.74 -12.51
C ARG A 304 -4.29 -2.81 -12.88
N LEU A 305 -4.90 -1.66 -13.19
CA LEU A 305 -6.28 -1.55 -13.66
C LEU A 305 -6.49 -2.33 -14.96
N ARG A 306 -7.45 -3.26 -14.96
CA ARG A 306 -7.78 -4.16 -16.07
C ARG A 306 -9.30 -4.44 -16.10
N LYS A 307 -9.80 -5.12 -17.13
CA LYS A 307 -11.24 -5.39 -17.36
C LYS A 307 -12.08 -4.13 -17.61
N TRP A 308 -11.63 -3.25 -18.50
CA TRP A 308 -12.40 -2.10 -19.00
C TRP A 308 -12.24 -1.96 -20.51
N GLU A 309 -13.28 -1.45 -21.17
CA GLU A 309 -13.21 -1.14 -22.59
C GLU A 309 -12.44 0.16 -22.85
N MET A 310 -12.05 0.35 -24.11
CA MET A 310 -11.36 1.57 -24.56
C MET A 310 -12.21 2.83 -24.34
N SER A 311 -13.52 2.73 -24.57
CA SER A 311 -14.52 3.77 -24.29
C SER A 311 -14.51 4.19 -22.81
N THR A 312 -14.68 3.22 -21.92
CA THR A 312 -14.70 3.41 -20.46
C THR A 312 -13.37 3.98 -19.97
N ALA A 313 -12.24 3.50 -20.49
CA ALA A 313 -10.92 4.03 -20.17
C ALA A 313 -10.75 5.49 -20.63
N MET A 314 -11.18 5.84 -21.86
CA MET A 314 -11.16 7.24 -22.32
C MET A 314 -12.02 8.14 -21.43
N LEU A 315 -13.23 7.72 -21.06
CA LEU A 315 -14.12 8.45 -20.16
C LEU A 315 -13.50 8.65 -18.76
N PHE A 316 -12.84 7.62 -18.22
CA PHE A 316 -12.13 7.71 -16.94
C PHE A 316 -10.98 8.72 -16.98
N PHE A 317 -10.09 8.64 -17.97
CA PHE A 317 -8.94 9.53 -18.09
C PHE A 317 -9.39 10.99 -18.34
N ASP A 318 -10.43 11.20 -19.13
CA ASP A 318 -11.00 12.52 -19.37
C ASP A 318 -11.68 13.11 -18.12
N SER A 319 -12.43 12.29 -17.38
CA SER A 319 -13.01 12.67 -16.08
C SER A 319 -11.94 13.10 -15.09
N LEU A 320 -10.82 12.37 -15.03
CA LEU A 320 -9.69 12.75 -14.18
C LEU A 320 -9.14 14.14 -14.57
N ILE A 321 -8.88 14.40 -15.86
CA ILE A 321 -8.44 15.73 -16.33
C ILE A 321 -9.46 16.83 -15.99
N ARG A 322 -10.77 16.59 -16.20
CA ARG A 322 -11.84 17.53 -15.81
C ARG A 322 -11.93 17.76 -14.30
N SER A 323 -11.48 16.80 -13.49
CA SER A 323 -11.46 16.87 -12.03
C SER A 323 -10.28 17.68 -11.48
N ALA A 324 -9.26 17.97 -12.29
CA ALA A 324 -8.06 18.69 -11.88
C ALA A 324 -8.29 20.05 -11.16
N PRO A 325 -9.28 20.90 -11.51
CA PRO A 325 -9.59 22.13 -10.77
C PRO A 325 -10.09 21.88 -9.35
N TYR A 326 -10.69 20.72 -9.09
CA TYR A 326 -11.32 20.34 -7.83
C TYR A 326 -10.37 19.55 -6.90
N LEU A 327 -9.14 19.31 -7.34
CA LEU A 327 -8.12 18.50 -6.64
C LEU A 327 -6.88 19.32 -6.21
N PRO A 328 -7.04 20.47 -5.52
CA PRO A 328 -5.95 21.41 -5.23
C PRO A 328 -4.85 20.82 -4.34
N ASN A 329 -5.16 19.74 -3.62
CA ASN A 329 -4.26 19.07 -2.69
C ASN A 329 -3.47 17.92 -3.31
N LEU A 330 -3.77 17.48 -4.55
CA LEU A 330 -3.15 16.30 -5.14
C LEU A 330 -1.64 16.53 -5.38
N ARG A 331 -0.80 15.66 -4.82
CA ARG A 331 0.67 15.68 -4.94
C ARG A 331 1.25 14.45 -5.61
N VAL A 332 0.57 13.30 -5.47
CA VAL A 332 0.98 12.03 -6.07
C VAL A 332 -0.17 11.48 -6.91
N LEU A 333 0.10 11.27 -8.20
CA LEU A 333 -0.78 10.56 -9.13
C LEU A 333 -0.02 9.39 -9.75
N VAL A 334 -0.42 8.16 -9.41
CA VAL A 334 0.08 6.93 -10.04
C VAL A 334 -1.09 6.22 -10.69
N LEU A 335 -0.98 5.89 -11.97
CA LEU A 335 -2.03 5.24 -12.75
C LEU A 335 -1.41 4.20 -13.69
N SER A 336 -1.65 2.92 -13.45
CA SER A 336 -1.21 1.83 -14.34
C SER A 336 -2.42 1.13 -14.95
N ALA A 337 -2.61 1.31 -16.25
CA ALA A 337 -3.70 0.76 -17.05
C ALA A 337 -3.22 -0.38 -17.98
N ILE A 338 -3.86 -1.54 -17.85
CA ILE A 338 -3.71 -2.70 -18.70
C ILE A 338 -4.89 -2.68 -19.68
N LEU A 339 -4.60 -2.58 -20.98
CA LEU A 339 -5.60 -2.53 -22.05
C LEU A 339 -5.38 -3.68 -23.04
N GLU A 340 -6.37 -4.54 -23.17
CA GLU A 340 -6.36 -5.71 -24.07
C GLU A 340 -6.65 -5.31 -25.54
N ILE A 341 -5.95 -4.30 -26.05
CA ILE A 341 -6.13 -3.75 -27.41
C ILE A 341 -4.85 -3.81 -28.27
N GLY A 342 -5.01 -3.59 -29.57
CA GLY A 342 -3.93 -3.59 -30.56
C GLY A 342 -2.75 -2.69 -30.16
N TRP A 343 -1.52 -3.13 -30.45
CA TRP A 343 -0.32 -2.40 -30.02
C TRP A 343 -0.22 -0.98 -30.59
N ARG A 344 -0.77 -0.76 -31.79
CA ARG A 344 -0.86 0.56 -32.43
C ARG A 344 -1.83 1.48 -31.68
N ASP A 345 -2.97 0.95 -31.28
CA ASP A 345 -4.01 1.69 -30.57
C ASP A 345 -3.53 2.04 -29.16
N ARG A 346 -2.86 1.09 -28.46
CA ARG A 346 -2.15 1.36 -27.21
C ARG A 346 -1.07 2.44 -27.35
N ALA A 347 -0.28 2.40 -28.43
CA ALA A 347 0.76 3.40 -28.67
C ALA A 347 0.17 4.80 -28.96
N SER A 348 -0.97 4.88 -29.62
CA SER A 348 -1.69 6.14 -29.84
C SER A 348 -2.36 6.65 -28.56
N PHE A 349 -3.09 5.78 -27.85
CA PHE A 349 -3.70 6.09 -26.55
C PHE A 349 -2.64 6.59 -25.55
N ARG A 350 -1.51 5.89 -25.42
CA ARG A 350 -0.42 6.31 -24.53
C ARG A 350 0.10 7.69 -24.91
N ARG A 351 0.39 7.95 -26.19
CA ARG A 351 0.88 9.25 -26.65
C ARG A 351 -0.11 10.39 -26.36
N GLU A 352 -1.40 10.13 -26.51
CA GLU A 352 -2.43 11.13 -26.19
C GLU A 352 -2.60 11.33 -24.69
N TRP A 353 -2.98 10.28 -23.96
CA TRP A 353 -3.47 10.38 -22.59
C TRP A 353 -2.38 10.55 -21.54
N VAL A 354 -1.21 9.92 -21.70
CA VAL A 354 -0.06 10.17 -20.80
C VAL A 354 0.39 11.63 -20.94
N SER A 355 0.51 12.13 -22.18
CA SER A 355 0.92 13.51 -22.44
C SER A 355 -0.08 14.53 -21.88
N LYS A 356 -1.38 14.27 -22.00
CA LYS A 356 -2.44 15.10 -21.39
C LYS A 356 -2.33 15.10 -19.86
N LEU A 357 -2.31 13.93 -19.22
CA LEU A 357 -2.24 13.84 -17.74
C LEU A 357 -0.95 14.45 -17.18
N GLU A 358 0.21 14.20 -17.80
CA GLU A 358 1.45 14.86 -17.41
C GLU A 358 1.36 16.38 -17.58
N ARG A 359 0.81 16.88 -18.69
CA ARG A 359 0.61 18.32 -18.92
C ARG A 359 -0.29 18.95 -17.86
N THR A 360 -1.38 18.27 -17.48
CA THR A 360 -2.35 18.75 -16.50
C THR A 360 -1.79 18.73 -15.08
N TYR A 361 -1.18 17.62 -14.64
CA TYR A 361 -0.86 17.40 -13.22
C TYR A 361 0.57 17.71 -12.82
N ARG A 362 1.57 17.45 -13.69
CA ARG A 362 2.98 17.43 -13.31
C ARG A 362 3.51 18.83 -12.97
N ARG A 363 4.08 18.98 -11.78
CA ARG A 363 4.75 20.23 -11.36
C ARG A 363 5.96 20.50 -12.25
N ARG A 364 6.06 21.74 -12.77
CA ARG A 364 7.19 22.20 -13.61
C ARG A 364 8.19 23.09 -12.87
N SER A 365 7.85 23.53 -11.66
CA SER A 365 8.71 24.27 -10.75
C SER A 365 9.28 23.34 -9.65
N PRO A 366 10.41 23.69 -9.00
CA PRO A 366 10.77 23.04 -7.75
C PRO A 366 9.68 23.27 -6.69
N PRO A 367 9.49 22.35 -5.73
CA PRO A 367 8.54 22.55 -4.64
C PRO A 367 8.92 23.82 -3.83
N PRO A 368 7.93 24.57 -3.32
CA PRO A 368 8.21 25.79 -2.58
C PRO A 368 9.05 25.47 -1.33
N ASN A 369 10.22 26.10 -1.22
CA ASN A 369 11.15 25.90 -0.10
C ASN A 369 10.45 26.09 1.25
N GLN A 370 10.43 25.06 2.10
CA GLN A 370 9.80 25.11 3.44
C GLN A 370 10.38 26.19 4.37
N CYS A 371 11.56 26.73 4.05
CA CYS A 371 12.17 27.83 4.79
C CYS A 371 11.53 29.21 4.47
N CYS A 372 10.84 29.35 3.33
CA CYS A 372 10.15 30.57 2.92
C CYS A 372 8.79 30.69 3.62
N LYS A 373 8.80 30.90 4.94
CA LYS A 373 7.63 31.43 5.65
C LYS A 373 7.18 32.73 4.97
N SER A 374 5.88 32.91 4.87
CA SER A 374 5.23 34.03 4.17
C SER A 374 5.88 35.37 4.54
N ILE A 375 6.15 36.19 3.52
CA ILE A 375 6.74 37.52 3.66
C ILE A 375 5.90 38.30 4.69
N PRO A 376 6.43 38.68 5.86
CA PRO A 376 5.71 39.54 6.78
C PRO A 376 5.50 40.88 6.07
N LYS A 377 4.26 41.37 6.04
CA LYS A 377 3.94 42.71 5.51
C LYS A 377 4.78 43.74 6.26
N LYS A 378 5.89 44.18 5.67
CA LYS A 378 6.73 45.24 6.24
C LYS A 378 5.98 46.55 6.10
N HIS A 379 5.63 47.14 7.25
CA HIS A 379 5.19 48.53 7.31
C HIS A 379 6.27 49.45 6.73
N HIS A 380 5.84 50.48 6.01
CA HIS A 380 6.71 51.52 5.50
C HIS A 380 7.35 52.29 6.66
N ALA A 381 8.68 52.31 6.71
CA ALA A 381 9.46 53.30 7.46
C ALA A 381 10.73 53.61 6.65
N VAL A 382 11.08 54.90 6.62
CA VAL A 382 12.05 55.47 5.67
C VAL A 382 13.49 55.22 6.14
N GLY A 383 14.39 55.03 5.17
CA GLY A 383 15.76 54.57 5.40
C GLY A 383 16.70 55.58 6.06
N TYR A 384 17.89 55.07 6.38
CA TYR A 384 19.15 55.79 6.32
C TYR A 384 20.25 54.82 5.86
N THR A 385 21.02 55.24 4.86
CA THR A 385 22.22 54.55 4.37
C THR A 385 23.44 54.97 5.19
N ARG A 386 24.34 54.02 5.48
CA ARG A 386 25.76 54.32 5.68
C ARG A 386 26.64 53.08 5.47
N GLU A 387 27.65 53.23 4.62
CA GLU A 387 28.71 52.25 4.36
C GLU A 387 29.87 52.42 5.36
N ALA A 388 30.60 51.33 5.67
CA ALA A 388 32.05 51.35 5.96
C ALA A 388 32.66 49.92 6.14
N PHE A 389 33.32 49.44 5.10
CA PHE A 389 34.66 48.78 5.05
C PHE A 389 35.24 47.82 6.12
N SER A 390 35.95 46.81 5.56
CA SER A 390 37.13 46.07 6.06
C SER A 390 36.89 44.87 7.01
N GLY A 391 37.54 43.71 6.88
CA GLY A 391 38.62 43.30 5.94
C GLY A 391 38.82 41.76 5.87
N SER A 392 39.86 41.29 5.18
CA SER A 392 40.15 39.87 4.83
C SER A 392 41.05 39.15 5.88
N TYR A 393 41.58 37.92 5.80
CA TYR A 393 42.12 37.08 4.69
C TYR A 393 42.10 35.56 5.03
N SER A 394 42.56 34.70 4.10
CA SER A 394 42.87 33.24 4.20
C SER A 394 41.66 32.28 4.31
N SER A 395 41.42 31.23 3.49
CA SER A 395 42.27 30.22 2.80
C SER A 395 42.94 29.24 3.79
N THR A 396 42.75 27.92 3.78
CA THR A 396 42.45 26.88 2.76
C THR A 396 41.40 25.86 3.31
N GLU A 397 40.89 24.80 2.66
CA GLU A 397 41.45 23.88 1.66
C GLU A 397 40.38 22.93 1.03
N ARG A 398 40.52 22.63 -0.29
CA ARG A 398 40.06 21.44 -1.07
C ARG A 398 38.64 20.83 -0.86
N GLU A 399 37.81 20.97 -1.90
CA GLU A 399 36.83 19.95 -2.32
C GLU A 399 36.94 19.75 -3.85
N ALA A 400 36.76 18.50 -4.32
CA ALA A 400 36.99 18.12 -5.72
C ALA A 400 35.69 18.14 -6.55
N PRO A 401 35.72 18.54 -7.84
CA PRO A 401 34.53 18.59 -8.68
C PRO A 401 34.11 17.21 -9.21
N ALA A 402 32.81 16.93 -9.15
CA ALA A 402 32.20 15.73 -9.73
C ALA A 402 32.26 15.71 -11.28
N PRO A 403 32.45 14.54 -11.92
CA PRO A 403 32.56 14.46 -13.37
C PRO A 403 31.21 14.64 -14.09
N GLN A 404 31.14 15.65 -14.96
CA GLN A 404 30.01 15.84 -15.88
C GLN A 404 30.17 14.94 -17.12
N TRP A 405 29.46 13.81 -17.18
CA TRP A 405 29.37 13.03 -18.43
C TRP A 405 28.32 13.58 -19.39
N ARG A 406 28.74 14.54 -20.21
CA ARG A 406 28.11 14.77 -21.53
C ARG A 406 28.76 13.83 -22.55
N ARG A 407 28.02 12.87 -23.08
CA ARG A 407 28.40 12.15 -24.31
C ARG A 407 27.38 12.42 -25.40
N GLN A 408 27.81 13.14 -26.43
CA GLN A 408 27.17 13.19 -27.74
C GLN A 408 27.66 11.99 -28.56
N SER A 409 26.76 11.29 -29.26
CA SER A 409 27.13 10.22 -30.21
C SER A 409 26.39 10.39 -31.54
N THR A 410 26.85 11.35 -32.35
CA THR A 410 26.45 11.50 -33.75
C THR A 410 27.27 10.56 -34.64
N ARG A 411 26.78 9.34 -34.98
CA ARG A 411 27.46 8.51 -35.99
C ARG A 411 26.63 7.39 -36.68
N ILE A 412 25.63 7.75 -37.47
CA ILE A 412 25.34 7.01 -38.72
C ILE A 412 25.06 8.02 -39.83
N ALA A 413 25.99 8.12 -40.79
CA ALA A 413 25.77 8.79 -42.07
C ALA A 413 26.72 8.22 -43.13
N ARG A 414 26.17 7.99 -44.33
CA ARG A 414 26.79 7.59 -45.62
C ARG A 414 26.60 6.12 -46.02
N GLN A 415 26.17 5.98 -47.28
CA GLN A 415 25.55 4.84 -47.96
C GLN A 415 24.02 4.79 -47.70
N GLN A 416 23.13 5.04 -48.67
CA GLN A 416 23.27 5.02 -50.14
C GLN A 416 22.75 6.32 -50.79
N SER A 417 23.10 6.55 -52.06
CA SER A 417 22.64 7.65 -52.90
C SER A 417 22.24 7.10 -54.28
N VAL A 418 21.36 7.83 -54.99
CA VAL A 418 20.92 7.55 -56.39
C VAL A 418 19.86 6.43 -56.45
N GLU A 419 18.68 6.55 -57.07
CA GLU A 419 18.16 7.49 -58.08
C GLU A 419 16.63 7.66 -57.98
N SER A 420 16.09 8.86 -58.17
CA SER A 420 14.93 9.16 -59.04
C SER A 420 14.49 10.61 -58.85
N SER A 421 14.45 11.35 -59.95
CA SER A 421 13.73 12.62 -60.09
C SER A 421 12.22 12.39 -59.97
N ASP A 422 11.48 13.33 -59.38
CA ASP A 422 10.57 14.21 -60.16
C ASP A 422 9.95 15.32 -59.31
N ASP A 423 9.66 16.45 -59.98
CA ASP A 423 9.48 17.78 -59.39
C ASP A 423 8.09 18.34 -59.75
N GLU A 424 7.13 18.32 -58.82
CA GLU A 424 5.86 19.06 -58.93
C GLU A 424 5.63 20.02 -57.76
N ARG A 425 6.13 21.24 -57.97
CA ARG A 425 5.89 22.44 -57.18
C ARG A 425 4.41 22.86 -57.19
N ARG A 426 3.66 22.59 -56.10
CA ARG A 426 2.36 23.23 -55.83
C ARG A 426 2.45 24.29 -54.74
N THR A 427 2.48 25.55 -55.18
CA THR A 427 2.29 26.73 -54.33
C THR A 427 0.87 26.80 -53.80
N ILE A 428 0.68 26.73 -52.48
CA ILE A 428 -0.59 27.10 -51.83
C ILE A 428 -0.44 28.47 -51.17
N THR A 429 -1.29 29.39 -51.60
CA THR A 429 -1.32 30.78 -51.15
C THR A 429 -1.78 30.89 -49.70
N LYS A 430 -1.16 31.81 -48.95
CA LYS A 430 -1.64 32.23 -47.63
C LYS A 430 -2.95 33.01 -47.80
N HIS A 431 -4.09 32.38 -47.58
CA HIS A 431 -5.34 33.08 -47.32
C HIS A 431 -5.61 33.16 -45.83
N SER A 432 -5.47 34.36 -45.29
CA SER A 432 -5.96 34.75 -43.97
C SER A 432 -7.49 34.73 -43.97
N ASN A 433 -8.10 33.74 -43.32
CA ASN A 433 -9.51 33.81 -42.92
C ASN A 433 -9.58 33.92 -41.40
N ALA A 434 -9.85 35.14 -40.92
CA ALA A 434 -10.21 35.37 -39.53
C ALA A 434 -11.67 34.94 -39.33
N GLN A 435 -11.89 33.71 -38.85
CA GLN A 435 -13.20 33.24 -38.42
C GLN A 435 -13.19 33.07 -36.89
N THR A 436 -13.60 34.11 -36.17
CA THR A 436 -13.85 34.03 -34.73
C THR A 436 -15.08 33.17 -34.47
N ASN A 437 -14.88 31.99 -33.86
CA ASN A 437 -15.83 31.18 -33.08
C ASN A 437 -15.04 29.95 -32.57
N SER A 438 -15.06 29.53 -31.30
CA SER A 438 -15.64 30.14 -30.10
C SER A 438 -15.01 29.49 -28.85
N GLY A 439 -14.28 30.27 -28.03
CA GLY A 439 -13.99 29.91 -26.65
C GLY A 439 -13.16 28.64 -26.38
N ASP A 440 -11.95 28.52 -26.95
CA ASP A 440 -10.91 27.67 -26.36
C ASP A 440 -10.48 28.27 -25.01
N ARG A 441 -11.22 27.92 -23.95
CA ARG A 441 -10.73 28.07 -22.58
C ARG A 441 -9.69 26.97 -22.38
N GLY A 442 -8.43 27.32 -22.66
CA GLY A 442 -7.33 26.36 -22.61
C GLY A 442 -7.38 25.49 -21.35
N GLU A 443 -7.19 24.18 -21.55
CA GLU A 443 -7.32 23.13 -20.54
C GLU A 443 -6.71 23.55 -19.20
N PHE A 444 -7.45 23.35 -18.10
CA PHE A 444 -6.97 23.74 -16.77
C PHE A 444 -5.70 22.96 -16.42
N ILE A 445 -4.61 23.68 -16.17
CA ILE A 445 -3.34 23.12 -15.73
C ILE A 445 -3.28 23.19 -14.21
N HIS A 446 -3.29 22.04 -13.54
CA HIS A 446 -3.12 21.93 -12.09
C HIS A 446 -1.64 22.11 -11.70
N ALA A 447 -0.71 21.39 -12.35
CA ALA A 447 0.75 21.48 -12.19
C ALA A 447 1.27 21.54 -10.73
N MET A 448 0.64 20.81 -9.81
CA MET A 448 1.06 20.74 -8.40
C MET A 448 1.48 19.33 -7.95
N CYS A 449 1.41 18.33 -8.82
CA CYS A 449 1.84 16.97 -8.47
C CYS A 449 3.35 16.81 -8.61
N ASP A 450 3.98 16.42 -7.51
CA ASP A 450 5.42 16.14 -7.39
C ASP A 450 5.77 14.79 -8.04
N VAL A 451 4.84 13.83 -8.00
CA VAL A 451 4.92 12.54 -8.70
C VAL A 451 3.72 12.40 -9.63
N VAL A 452 3.99 12.16 -10.91
CA VAL A 452 3.00 11.77 -11.92
C VAL A 452 3.59 10.60 -12.70
N GLU A 453 3.05 9.41 -12.49
CA GLU A 453 3.49 8.17 -13.14
C GLU A 453 2.29 7.52 -13.82
N ILE A 454 2.23 7.62 -15.16
CA ILE A 454 1.13 7.06 -15.95
C ILE A 454 1.68 5.97 -16.87
N ARG A 455 1.22 4.74 -16.67
CA ARG A 455 1.66 3.54 -17.39
C ARG A 455 0.48 2.95 -18.16
N VAL A 456 0.67 2.68 -19.46
CA VAL A 456 -0.34 2.06 -20.32
C VAL A 456 0.28 0.96 -21.19
N ASP A 457 -0.13 -0.27 -20.95
CA ASP A 457 0.47 -1.47 -21.52
C ASP A 457 -0.53 -2.64 -21.65
N ASN A 458 -0.02 -3.85 -21.87
CA ASN A 458 -0.77 -5.12 -21.87
C ASN A 458 0.12 -6.24 -21.31
N LEU A 459 0.92 -5.93 -20.29
CA LEU A 459 1.63 -6.97 -19.54
C LEU A 459 0.67 -7.56 -18.51
N ARG A 460 0.89 -8.82 -18.15
CA ARG A 460 0.18 -9.43 -17.03
C ARG A 460 0.51 -8.68 -15.74
N PRO A 461 -0.41 -8.58 -14.78
CA PRO A 461 -0.10 -8.09 -13.44
C PRO A 461 1.08 -8.86 -12.84
N ALA A 462 1.98 -8.14 -12.20
CA ALA A 462 3.14 -8.68 -11.50
C ALA A 462 3.51 -7.73 -10.35
N ASP A 463 4.03 -8.27 -9.25
CA ASP A 463 4.46 -7.50 -8.08
C ASP A 463 5.66 -6.59 -8.40
N HIS A 464 6.56 -7.08 -9.25
CA HIS A 464 7.72 -6.35 -9.73
C HIS A 464 7.79 -6.45 -11.26
N LEU A 465 7.79 -5.30 -11.91
CA LEU A 465 8.00 -5.17 -13.34
C LEU A 465 9.45 -4.77 -13.56
N LEU A 466 10.23 -5.67 -14.15
CA LEU A 466 11.61 -5.39 -14.53
C LEU A 466 11.60 -4.40 -15.71
N THR A 467 11.98 -3.15 -15.45
CA THR A 467 12.33 -2.17 -16.48
C THR A 467 13.76 -2.43 -16.95
N ASN A 468 14.13 -1.87 -18.11
CA ASN A 468 15.49 -1.99 -18.62
C ASN A 468 16.54 -1.46 -17.64
N ASP A 469 16.20 -0.45 -16.82
CA ASP A 469 17.09 0.09 -15.77
C ASP A 469 17.37 -0.90 -14.61
N ASN A 470 16.57 -1.98 -14.50
CA ASN A 470 16.75 -3.06 -13.53
C ASN A 470 17.52 -4.26 -14.11
N VAL A 471 17.81 -4.26 -15.41
CA VAL A 471 18.72 -5.21 -16.04
C VAL A 471 20.12 -4.67 -15.80
N VAL A 472 20.91 -5.37 -14.99
CA VAL A 472 22.35 -5.15 -14.96
C VAL A 472 22.89 -5.78 -16.24
N ASP A 473 23.49 -4.98 -17.12
CA ASP A 473 24.34 -5.46 -18.21
C ASP A 473 25.59 -6.08 -17.55
N ASP A 474 25.46 -7.32 -17.08
CA ASP A 474 26.58 -8.15 -16.70
C ASP A 474 27.13 -8.76 -18.00
N ASP A 475 28.07 -8.05 -18.63
CA ASP A 475 28.86 -8.52 -19.80
C ASP A 475 29.79 -9.71 -19.43
N THR A 476 29.44 -10.46 -18.39
CA THR A 476 30.17 -11.60 -17.84
C THR A 476 29.30 -12.85 -17.94
N ASP A 477 29.54 -13.63 -18.99
CA ASP A 477 29.62 -15.11 -19.02
C ASP A 477 29.05 -15.75 -20.31
N ASP A 478 29.56 -15.29 -21.47
CA ASP A 478 29.26 -15.88 -22.79
C ASP A 478 30.01 -17.21 -23.05
N GLU A 479 30.89 -17.68 -22.14
CA GLU A 479 31.85 -18.76 -22.44
C GLU A 479 31.35 -20.20 -22.23
N ASP A 480 30.26 -20.42 -21.48
CA ASP A 480 29.91 -21.76 -20.99
C ASP A 480 29.05 -22.64 -21.95
N TRP A 481 28.75 -22.17 -23.18
CA TRP A 481 28.07 -22.99 -24.20
C TRP A 481 29.04 -23.60 -25.23
N ASN A 482 29.63 -24.74 -24.89
CA ASN A 482 30.65 -25.43 -25.69
C ASN A 482 30.14 -26.21 -26.92
N GLY A 483 28.84 -26.10 -27.25
CA GLY A 483 28.24 -26.68 -28.46
C GLY A 483 28.18 -28.21 -28.49
N ARG A 484 28.30 -28.88 -27.33
CA ARG A 484 28.10 -30.32 -27.20
C ARG A 484 26.84 -30.60 -26.40
N ASP A 485 25.81 -31.09 -27.07
CA ASP A 485 24.70 -31.76 -26.40
C ASP A 485 25.27 -32.94 -25.59
N ALA A 486 24.91 -33.02 -24.30
CA ALA A 486 25.29 -34.15 -23.47
C ALA A 486 24.57 -35.40 -23.99
N GLU A 487 25.31 -36.45 -24.35
CA GLU A 487 24.74 -37.71 -24.83
C GLU A 487 23.72 -38.26 -23.82
N ASP A 488 22.53 -38.63 -24.31
CA ASP A 488 21.41 -39.07 -23.49
C ASP A 488 21.78 -40.25 -22.57
N VAL A 489 22.03 -39.96 -21.30
CA VAL A 489 22.10 -40.99 -20.26
C VAL A 489 20.67 -41.38 -19.89
N GLU A 490 20.12 -42.36 -20.61
CA GLU A 490 18.87 -43.04 -20.27
C GLU A 490 18.95 -43.63 -18.84
N LEU A 491 18.47 -42.89 -17.85
CA LEU A 491 18.25 -43.41 -16.50
C LEU A 491 16.95 -42.88 -15.88
N TYR A 492 15.83 -43.24 -16.52
CA TYR A 492 14.53 -43.18 -15.86
C TYR A 492 14.48 -44.16 -14.67
N ALA A 493 14.64 -43.63 -13.46
CA ALA A 493 14.33 -44.34 -12.23
C ALA A 493 12.85 -44.14 -11.86
N TRP A 494 12.22 -45.24 -11.44
CA TRP A 494 10.83 -45.32 -10.96
C TRP A 494 10.71 -44.94 -9.48
#